data_AF-A0A7I7X6F6-F1
#
_entry.id   AF-A0A7I7X6F6-F1
#
_cell.length_a   1.000
_cell.length_b   1.000
_cell.length_c   1.000
_cell.angle_alpha   90.00
_cell.angle_beta   90.00
_cell.angle_gamma   90.00
#
_symmetry.space_group_name_H-M   'P 1'
#
loop_
_entity.id
_entity.type
_entity.pdbx_description
1 polymer ?
#
loop_
_entity_poly.entity_id
_entity_poly.type
_entity_poly.pdbx_seq_one_letter_code
_entity_poly.pdbx_strand_id
1 'polypeptide(L)'
;MVTISARRLTIFERAAMNIDREAVEATRRSEAKRRTAERVAQLRHIVMRNAGHNRDIEDLKNEADAARLLICASNNADGFAVLGILRVAIDERWRDVVQAGIRHFDEHPVAAHIQELWNLTADRPAV
;
A
#
# COMPACT_ATOMS: atom_id res chain seq x y z
N MET A 1 -3.95 -62.93 -21.38
CA MET A 1 -3.81 -62.44 -19.99
C MET A 1 -2.66 -61.43 -19.99
N VAL A 2 -2.95 -60.13 -20.05
CA VAL A 2 -1.93 -59.07 -20.21
C VAL A 2 -1.62 -58.52 -18.82
N THR A 3 -0.41 -58.80 -18.32
CA THR A 3 0.13 -58.23 -17.09
C THR A 3 0.42 -56.75 -17.31
N ILE A 4 -0.40 -55.88 -16.73
CA ILE A 4 -0.17 -54.44 -16.68
C ILE A 4 1.02 -54.21 -15.74
N SER A 5 2.18 -53.92 -16.32
CA SER A 5 3.40 -53.60 -15.59
C SER A 5 3.21 -52.27 -14.85
N ALA A 6 3.27 -52.31 -13.52
CA ALA A 6 3.18 -51.13 -12.68
C ALA A 6 4.38 -50.21 -12.95
N ARG A 7 4.18 -49.14 -13.73
CA ARG A 7 5.15 -48.07 -13.94
C ARG A 7 5.58 -47.54 -12.56
N ARG A 8 6.82 -47.79 -12.17
CA ARG A 8 7.42 -47.19 -10.96
C ARG A 8 7.67 -45.71 -11.25
N LEU A 9 6.79 -44.86 -10.73
CA LEU A 9 6.99 -43.40 -10.71
C LEU A 9 8.33 -43.07 -10.04
N THR A 10 9.11 -42.20 -10.68
CA THR A 10 10.37 -41.68 -10.16
C THR A 10 10.12 -40.85 -8.89
N ILE A 11 11.17 -40.65 -8.07
CA ILE A 11 11.08 -39.85 -6.83
C ILE A 11 10.57 -38.43 -7.14
N PHE A 12 10.95 -37.85 -8.28
CA PHE A 12 10.48 -36.54 -8.74
C PHE A 12 8.98 -36.53 -9.10
N GLU A 13 8.48 -37.57 -9.77
CA GLU A 13 7.05 -37.69 -10.09
C GLU A 13 6.19 -37.90 -8.82
N ARG A 14 6.71 -38.65 -7.83
CA ARG A 14 6.06 -38.77 -6.51
C ARG A 14 6.06 -37.47 -5.74
N ALA A 15 7.18 -36.74 -5.75
CA ALA A 15 7.28 -35.43 -5.11
C ALA A 15 6.32 -34.42 -5.76
N ALA A 16 6.22 -34.41 -7.09
CA ALA A 16 5.30 -33.54 -7.81
C ALA A 16 3.81 -33.84 -7.52
N MET A 17 3.45 -35.10 -7.26
CA MET A 17 2.09 -35.49 -6.86
C MET A 17 1.79 -35.22 -5.38
N ASN A 18 2.80 -35.17 -4.51
CA ASN A 18 2.65 -34.88 -3.07
C ASN A 18 2.71 -33.39 -2.72
N ILE A 19 3.04 -32.51 -3.68
CA ILE A 19 2.98 -31.07 -3.46
C ILE A 19 1.50 -30.66 -3.48
N ASP A 20 0.96 -30.39 -2.30
CA ASP A 20 -0.30 -29.70 -2.12
C ASP A 20 -0.18 -28.30 -2.73
N ARG A 21 -0.69 -28.15 -3.96
CA ARG A 21 -0.67 -26.89 -4.70
C ARG A 21 -1.44 -25.80 -3.96
N GLU A 22 -2.49 -26.15 -3.22
CA GLU A 22 -3.26 -25.19 -2.44
C GLU A 22 -2.44 -24.66 -1.27
N ALA A 23 -1.70 -25.52 -0.56
CA ALA A 23 -0.80 -25.12 0.52
C ALA A 23 0.36 -24.25 0.00
N VAL A 24 0.95 -24.58 -1.15
CA VAL A 24 2.00 -23.76 -1.78
C VAL A 24 1.44 -22.40 -2.22
N GLU A 25 0.25 -22.37 -2.81
CA GLU A 25 -0.40 -21.12 -3.21
C GLU A 25 -0.82 -20.27 -2.02
N ALA A 26 -1.29 -20.87 -0.93
CA ALA A 26 -1.59 -20.18 0.32
C ALA A 26 -0.32 -19.56 0.92
N THR A 27 0.79 -20.29 0.90
CA THR A 27 2.10 -19.79 1.36
C THR A 27 2.57 -18.61 0.51
N ARG A 28 2.50 -18.73 -0.83
CA ARG A 28 2.84 -17.64 -1.75
C ARG A 28 1.97 -16.40 -1.54
N ARG A 29 0.66 -16.58 -1.33
CA ARG A 29 -0.27 -15.48 -1.03
C ARG A 29 0.06 -14.81 0.31
N SER A 30 0.42 -15.59 1.33
CA SER A 30 0.84 -15.06 2.63
C SER A 30 2.13 -14.24 2.54
N GLU A 31 3.13 -14.76 1.84
CA GLU A 31 4.39 -14.05 1.59
C GLU A 31 4.19 -12.77 0.77
N ALA A 32 3.32 -12.80 -0.24
CA ALA A 32 2.97 -11.63 -1.02
C ALA A 32 2.33 -10.55 -0.14
N LYS A 33 1.37 -10.92 0.71
CA LYS A 33 0.75 -10.00 1.68
C LYS A 33 1.79 -9.39 2.64
N ARG A 34 2.73 -10.21 3.14
CA ARG A 34 3.80 -9.75 4.04
C ARG A 34 4.71 -8.74 3.34
N ARG A 35 5.18 -9.05 2.13
CA ARG A 35 6.01 -8.14 1.33
C ARG A 35 5.31 -6.82 1.05
N THR A 36 4.01 -6.84 0.73
CA THR A 36 3.25 -5.60 0.55
C THR A 36 3.15 -4.81 1.85
N ALA A 37 2.89 -5.45 2.99
CA ALA A 37 2.83 -4.76 4.29
C ALA A 37 4.18 -4.12 4.66
N GLU A 38 5.29 -4.84 4.46
CA GLU A 38 6.65 -4.33 4.66
C GLU A 38 6.93 -3.12 3.76
N ARG A 39 6.54 -3.19 2.47
CA ARG A 39 6.70 -2.07 1.53
C ARG A 39 5.87 -0.86 1.92
N VAL A 40 4.63 -1.06 2.34
CA VAL A 40 3.76 0.02 2.85
C VAL A 40 4.38 0.68 4.07
N ALA A 41 4.90 -0.09 5.03
CA ALA A 41 5.55 0.43 6.23
C ALA A 41 6.80 1.24 5.87
N GLN A 42 7.62 0.75 4.94
CA GLN A 42 8.80 1.46 4.45
C GLN A 42 8.43 2.79 3.78
N LEU A 43 7.43 2.78 2.89
CA LEU A 43 6.97 4.00 2.19
C LEU A 43 6.40 5.02 3.18
N ARG A 44 5.60 4.58 4.14
CA ARG A 44 5.12 5.47 5.22
C ARG A 44 6.27 6.06 6.00
N HIS A 45 7.28 5.27 6.34
CA HIS A 45 8.45 5.78 7.05
C HIS A 45 9.22 6.80 6.21
N ILE A 46 9.41 6.58 4.90
CA ILE A 46 10.14 7.51 4.04
C ILE A 46 9.36 8.82 3.84
N VAL A 47 8.08 8.72 3.49
CA VAL A 47 7.24 9.86 3.09
C VAL A 47 6.76 10.66 4.30
N MET A 48 6.33 9.97 5.36
CA MET A 48 5.62 10.59 6.49
C MET A 48 6.51 10.87 7.70
N ARG A 49 7.83 10.66 7.62
CA ARG A 49 8.76 10.91 8.73
C ARG A 49 8.67 12.34 9.27
N ASN A 50 8.50 13.31 8.37
CA ASN A 50 8.42 14.73 8.70
C ASN A 50 7.01 15.27 8.46
N ALA A 51 5.99 14.41 8.47
CA ALA A 51 4.61 14.86 8.36
C ALA A 51 4.29 15.81 9.51
N GLY A 52 3.63 16.92 9.19
CA GLY A 52 3.19 17.90 10.17
C GLY A 52 2.13 17.30 11.09
N HIS A 53 2.20 17.65 12.36
CA HIS A 53 1.22 17.29 13.37
C HIS A 53 0.66 18.58 13.95
N ASN A 54 -0.60 18.86 13.67
CA ASN A 54 -1.32 19.97 14.27
C ASN A 54 -2.76 19.54 14.55
N ARG A 55 -3.45 20.31 15.38
CA ARG A 55 -4.81 20.01 15.81
C ARG A 55 -5.78 19.92 14.62
N ASP A 56 -5.64 20.81 13.64
CA ASP A 56 -6.53 20.84 12.48
C ASP A 56 -6.42 19.56 11.63
N ILE A 57 -5.22 18.99 11.51
CA ILE A 57 -4.97 17.71 10.81
C ILE A 57 -5.52 16.54 11.62
N GLU A 58 -5.36 16.55 12.94
CA GLU A 58 -5.83 15.48 13.83
C GLU A 58 -7.36 15.45 13.94
N ASP A 59 -8.02 16.60 13.82
CA ASP A 59 -9.47 16.74 13.87
C ASP A 59 -10.15 16.53 12.49
N LEU A 60 -9.40 16.15 11.44
CA LEU A 60 -9.97 15.87 10.11
C LEU A 60 -10.90 14.66 10.14
N LYS A 61 -12.18 14.87 9.79
CA LYS A 61 -13.22 13.83 9.77
C LYS A 61 -13.84 13.60 8.41
N ASN A 62 -13.56 14.47 7.44
CA ASN A 62 -14.14 14.38 6.12
C ASN A 62 -13.19 14.97 5.06
N GLU A 63 -13.39 14.53 3.82
CA GLU A 63 -12.57 14.89 2.67
C GLU A 63 -12.65 16.38 2.32
N ALA A 64 -13.81 17.02 2.53
CA ALA A 64 -14.00 18.43 2.18
C ALA A 64 -13.15 19.36 3.07
N ASP A 65 -13.10 19.09 4.37
CA ASP A 65 -12.26 19.85 5.31
C ASP A 65 -10.77 19.59 5.05
N ALA A 66 -10.40 18.36 4.71
CA ALA A 66 -9.03 18.02 4.31
C ALA A 66 -8.62 18.75 3.03
N ALA A 67 -9.50 18.85 2.03
CA ALA A 67 -9.25 19.59 0.80
C ALA A 67 -9.05 21.09 1.06
N ARG A 68 -9.86 21.69 1.95
CA ARG A 68 -9.69 23.09 2.36
C ARG A 68 -8.34 23.31 3.05
N LEU A 69 -8.00 22.44 4.00
CA LEU A 69 -6.74 22.53 4.73
C LEU A 69 -5.54 22.33 3.80
N LEU A 70 -5.65 21.45 2.80
CA LEU A 70 -4.62 21.21 1.80
C LEU A 70 -4.36 22.47 0.95
N ILE A 71 -5.42 23.19 0.56
CA ILE A 71 -5.29 24.46 -0.19
C ILE A 71 -4.56 25.50 0.68
N CYS A 72 -4.95 25.63 1.95
CA CYS A 72 -4.28 26.56 2.87
C CYS A 72 -2.79 26.21 3.05
N ALA A 73 -2.47 24.95 3.32
CA ALA A 73 -1.09 24.48 3.49
C ALA A 73 -0.25 24.68 2.21
N SER A 74 -0.84 24.39 1.04
CA SER A 74 -0.19 24.61 -0.25
C SER A 74 0.13 26.07 -0.50
N ASN A 75 -0.82 26.98 -0.21
CA ASN A 75 -0.61 28.43 -0.37
C ASN A 75 0.47 28.99 0.56
N ASN A 76 0.67 28.36 1.72
CA ASN A 76 1.72 28.73 2.67
C ASN A 76 3.06 28.04 2.40
N ALA A 77 3.18 27.24 1.33
CA ALA A 77 4.33 26.40 1.02
C ALA A 77 4.75 25.47 2.19
N ASP A 78 3.79 25.06 3.03
CA ASP A 78 4.04 24.18 4.17
C ASP A 78 3.94 22.71 3.74
N GLY A 79 5.05 22.22 3.18
CA GLY A 79 5.17 20.83 2.73
C GLY A 79 4.99 19.81 3.87
N PHE A 80 5.29 20.15 5.12
CA PHE A 80 5.08 19.24 6.24
C PHE A 80 3.60 19.13 6.57
N ALA A 81 2.87 20.25 6.61
CA ALA A 81 1.42 20.22 6.76
C ALA A 81 0.73 19.44 5.62
N VAL A 82 1.18 19.62 4.36
CA VAL A 82 0.67 18.82 3.22
C VAL A 82 0.88 17.32 3.46
N LEU A 83 2.07 16.90 3.89
CA LEU A 83 2.33 15.49 4.22
C LEU A 83 1.47 14.97 5.38
N GLY A 84 1.21 15.80 6.40
CA GLY A 84 0.32 15.47 7.51
C GLY A 84 -1.13 15.22 7.06
N ILE A 85 -1.64 16.07 6.17
CA ILE A 85 -2.97 15.92 5.58
C ILE A 85 -3.03 14.67 4.70
N LEU A 86 -2.00 14.44 3.86
CA LEU A 86 -1.90 13.27 3.00
C LEU A 86 -1.87 11.96 3.79
N ARG A 87 -1.26 11.94 4.98
CA ARG A 87 -1.28 10.77 5.85
C ARG A 87 -2.71 10.37 6.22
N VAL A 88 -3.51 11.32 6.68
CA VAL A 88 -4.93 11.08 7.03
C VAL A 88 -5.73 10.69 5.79
N ALA A 89 -5.54 11.42 4.68
CA ALA A 89 -6.25 11.15 3.43
C ALA A 89 -5.97 9.74 2.87
N ILE A 90 -4.73 9.25 3.00
CA ILE A 90 -4.40 7.87 2.62
C ILE A 90 -5.15 6.90 3.53
N ASP A 91 -5.13 7.10 4.85
CA ASP A 91 -5.78 6.20 5.82
C ASP A 91 -7.30 6.12 5.61
N GLU A 92 -7.94 7.28 5.38
CA GLU A 92 -9.38 7.45 5.15
C GLU A 92 -9.81 7.23 3.69
N ARG A 93 -8.86 6.94 2.78
CA ARG A 93 -9.11 6.69 1.34
C ARG A 93 -9.72 7.88 0.58
N TRP A 94 -9.36 9.10 0.95
CA TRP A 94 -9.77 10.33 0.27
C TRP A 94 -8.96 10.57 -1.01
N ARG A 95 -9.43 9.97 -2.10
CA ARG A 95 -8.72 9.95 -3.39
C ARG A 95 -8.40 11.36 -3.90
N ASP A 96 -9.34 12.29 -3.80
CA ASP A 96 -9.19 13.60 -4.44
C ASP A 96 -8.13 14.43 -3.71
N VAL A 97 -8.11 14.33 -2.37
CA VAL A 97 -7.08 14.96 -1.53
C VAL A 97 -5.70 14.36 -1.82
N VAL A 98 -5.60 13.03 -1.96
CA VAL A 98 -4.32 12.37 -2.30
C VAL A 98 -3.82 12.83 -3.66
N GLN A 99 -4.68 12.85 -4.68
CA GLN A 99 -4.29 13.30 -6.04
C GLN A 99 -3.87 14.76 -6.06
N ALA A 100 -4.56 15.63 -5.33
CA ALA A 100 -4.18 17.03 -5.19
C ALA A 100 -2.82 17.19 -4.49
N GLY A 101 -2.56 16.43 -3.42
CA GLY A 101 -1.28 16.45 -2.71
C GLY A 101 -0.12 15.89 -3.54
N ILE A 102 -0.35 14.89 -4.40
CA ILE A 102 0.67 14.41 -5.36
C ILE A 102 1.06 15.54 -6.32
N ARG A 103 0.09 16.27 -6.88
CA ARG A 103 0.34 17.40 -7.77
C ARG A 103 1.10 18.54 -7.08
N HIS A 104 0.89 18.76 -5.78
CA HIS A 104 1.67 19.73 -5.02
C HIS A 104 3.18 19.42 -5.05
N PHE A 105 3.54 18.14 -5.08
CA PHE A 105 4.91 17.67 -5.07
C PHE A 105 5.41 17.19 -6.44
N ASP A 106 4.78 17.56 -7.56
CA ASP A 106 4.97 16.90 -8.88
C ASP A 106 6.44 16.71 -9.30
N GLU A 107 7.31 17.69 -9.03
CA GLU A 107 8.75 17.62 -9.35
C GLU A 107 9.61 16.93 -8.27
N HIS A 108 9.04 16.68 -7.09
CA HIS A 108 9.72 16.09 -5.94
C HIS A 108 9.56 14.56 -5.92
N PRO A 109 10.63 13.78 -5.66
CA PRO A 109 10.58 12.31 -5.67
C PRO A 109 9.55 11.71 -4.68
N VAL A 110 9.13 12.49 -3.69
CA VAL A 110 8.08 12.09 -2.74
C VAL A 110 6.74 11.83 -3.43
N ALA A 111 6.41 12.52 -4.53
CA ALA A 111 5.16 12.31 -5.28
C ALA A 111 5.04 10.87 -5.78
N ALA A 112 6.14 10.30 -6.31
CA ALA A 112 6.19 8.92 -6.77
C ALA A 112 5.97 7.93 -5.61
N HIS A 113 6.55 8.19 -4.44
CA HIS A 113 6.38 7.37 -3.25
C HIS A 113 4.96 7.45 -2.67
N ILE A 114 4.33 8.64 -2.71
CA ILE A 114 2.93 8.82 -2.32
C ILE A 114 2.01 8.04 -3.27
N GLN A 115 2.25 8.13 -4.58
CA GLN A 115 1.48 7.38 -5.59
C GLN A 115 1.64 5.86 -5.41
N GLU A 116 2.85 5.38 -5.16
CA GLU A 116 3.10 3.97 -4.86
C GLU A 116 2.37 3.54 -3.59
N LEU A 117 2.45 4.33 -2.52
CA LEU A 117 1.77 4.05 -1.26
C LEU A 117 0.24 4.01 -1.44
N TRP A 118 -0.32 4.94 -2.22
CA TRP A 118 -1.73 4.94 -2.57
C TRP A 118 -2.13 3.66 -3.31
N ASN A 119 -1.39 3.28 -4.36
CA ASN A 119 -1.69 2.07 -5.13
C ASN A 119 -1.65 0.79 -4.27
N LEU A 120 -0.74 0.71 -3.30
CA LEU A 120 -0.63 -0.44 -2.40
C LEU A 120 -1.71 -0.50 -1.30
N THR A 121 -2.40 0.62 -1.06
CA THR A 121 -3.38 0.74 0.02
C THR A 121 -4.82 0.90 -0.47
N ALA A 122 -5.04 1.43 -1.68
CA ALA A 122 -6.37 1.76 -2.22
C ALA A 122 -7.35 0.58 -2.27
N ASP A 123 -6.86 -0.65 -2.49
CA ASP A 123 -7.69 -1.86 -2.55
C ASP A 123 -7.95 -2.52 -1.19
N ARG A 124 -7.45 -1.94 -0.08
CA ARG A 124 -7.65 -2.46 1.27
C ARG A 124 -8.74 -1.66 1.99
N PRO A 125 -9.57 -2.31 2.83
CA PRO A 125 -10.56 -1.62 3.65
C PRO A 125 -9.91 -0.46 4.43
N ALA A 126 -10.65 0.64 4.59
CA ALA A 126 -10.24 1.74 5.46
C ALA A 126 -10.00 1.21 6.88
N VAL A 127 -9.00 1.77 7.58
CA VAL A 127 -8.55 1.32 8.90
C VAL A 127 -9.18 2.20 9.97
#